data_AF-A0A835XFR9-F1
#
_entry.id   AF-A0A835XFR9-F1
#
_cell.length_a   1.000
_cell.length_b   1.000
_cell.length_c   1.000
_cell.angle_alpha   90.00
_cell.angle_beta   90.00
_cell.angle_gamma   90.00
#
_symmetry.space_group_name_H-M   'P 1'
#
loop_
_entity.id
_entity.type
_entity.pdbx_description
1 polymer ?
#
loop_
_entity_poly.entity_id
_entity_poly.type
_entity_poly.pdbx_seq_one_letter_code
_entity_poly.pdbx_strand_id
1 'polypeptide(L)'
;MTGPDCSEVASRALLSERCRAAYYPSIKECVTSDLTCMNNCNKRGACVSGFCHCKPGFFGADCSLSLDPATGKPVIMAGTGWTTRQKRPWVYIYELPPPLLSWQNTKRLDRSTHLHFYHRLLGTGARVADGDLADWYYIPIRQRLTADSTFLEDAIEYVRNTYPWWNRTMGHRHMIINTGDLGQEEVRIDLRKAADNVTFLTHWGLTADKVISGWHTAHRPQKDVVIPVFMTPGHFKHFNLERTPMHWAMPKPTRNTTFFFAGRICGDRGSPKQGVWPNCGPKSPGYSAGVRQYVHYHHWNRTGFRVVTHDHNYGMMLATSKFCLAPLGGGHGQRQIIVSFLGCIPVCIADNVYEPFEPQTNWTEFAVRPSEADIPRLHEILEAIGPDELLRKQRALRCAAQHMVYSSIVGGLFGEDGRFDAFETTLEVLRVMRQHPDAPPESYRAIDKDFDAFMDCRDPPGFKAGGPAPDLLRMEELERMRLLTPSPPRPDRRRKFDNQASPPPPPLASSGKASGWSSFTAWAKSKLTGSGAAATTPALPPPSPSPSPTPQDAGSNSNNNNNKKRRRRGKPQPSPSPQGWYNPLCSHSVMDRKGIHCERYVHGASKTHLLPGGMMCAGRAYNLALCPRIWL
;
A
#
# COMPACT_ATOMS: atom_id res chain seq x y z
N MET A 1 3.35 -0.67 30.77
CA MET A 1 2.88 -1.45 31.92
C MET A 1 3.61 -2.80 31.96
N THR A 2 3.59 -3.50 33.09
CA THR A 2 4.03 -4.90 33.29
C THR A 2 2.96 -5.68 34.08
N GLY A 3 3.27 -6.91 34.48
CA GLY A 3 2.31 -7.80 35.15
C GLY A 3 1.36 -8.53 34.18
N PRO A 4 0.72 -9.62 34.63
CA PRO A 4 -0.22 -10.42 33.83
C PRO A 4 -1.51 -9.67 33.48
N ASP A 5 -1.84 -8.61 34.22
CA ASP A 5 -3.04 -7.78 34.09
C ASP A 5 -2.75 -6.39 33.48
N CYS A 6 -1.48 -6.11 33.18
CA CYS A 6 -0.99 -4.81 32.73
C CYS A 6 -1.27 -3.64 33.70
N SER A 7 -1.41 -3.87 35.01
CA SER A 7 -1.60 -2.80 36.00
C SER A 7 -0.28 -2.17 36.48
N GLU A 8 0.82 -2.92 36.49
CA GLU A 8 2.10 -2.45 37.02
C GLU A 8 2.75 -1.39 36.12
N VAL A 9 3.38 -0.39 36.73
CA VAL A 9 4.17 0.61 35.97
C VAL A 9 5.56 0.01 35.67
N ALA A 10 5.87 -0.13 34.38
CA ALA A 10 7.17 -0.63 33.93
C ALA A 10 8.31 0.28 34.43
N SER A 11 9.35 -0.31 35.01
CA SER A 11 10.52 0.44 35.45
C SER A 11 11.19 1.17 34.27
N ARG A 12 11.79 2.33 34.53
CA ARG A 12 12.46 3.13 33.48
C ARG A 12 13.60 2.36 32.81
N ALA A 13 14.27 1.45 33.54
CA ALA A 13 15.30 0.58 33.01
C ALA A 13 14.73 -0.44 32.00
N LEU A 14 13.71 -1.20 32.39
CA LEU A 14 13.03 -2.18 31.53
C LEU A 14 12.41 -1.52 30.28
N LEU A 15 11.84 -0.32 30.44
CA LEU A 15 11.33 0.45 29.32
C LEU A 15 12.45 0.92 28.38
N SER A 16 13.59 1.34 28.92
CA SER A 16 14.79 1.69 28.13
C SER A 16 15.27 0.51 27.27
N GLU A 17 15.35 -0.67 27.89
CA GLU A 17 15.76 -1.92 27.25
C GLU A 17 14.80 -2.33 26.12
N ARG A 18 13.49 -2.43 26.41
CA ARG A 18 12.46 -2.74 25.40
C ARG A 18 12.49 -1.76 24.23
N CYS A 19 12.59 -0.46 24.51
CA CYS A 19 12.67 0.56 23.46
C CYS A 19 13.93 0.43 22.61
N ARG A 20 15.08 0.08 23.20
CA ARG A 20 16.32 -0.19 22.47
C ARG A 20 16.23 -1.45 21.62
N ALA A 21 15.65 -2.53 22.13
CA ALA A 21 15.41 -3.77 21.39
C ALA A 21 14.47 -3.55 20.20
N ALA A 22 13.44 -2.72 20.38
CA ALA A 22 12.59 -2.22 19.30
C ALA A 22 13.23 -1.11 18.44
N TYR A 23 14.54 -0.87 18.52
CA TYR A 23 15.28 0.12 17.74
C TYR A 23 14.79 1.58 17.87
N TYR A 24 14.05 1.96 18.91
CA TYR A 24 13.74 3.36 19.19
C TYR A 24 14.98 4.05 19.80
N PRO A 25 15.33 5.29 19.39
CA PRO A 25 16.52 5.99 19.88
C PRO A 25 16.34 6.58 21.29
N SER A 26 15.12 6.63 21.83
CA SER A 26 14.85 7.05 23.20
C SER A 26 13.53 6.49 23.74
N ILE A 27 13.40 6.40 25.07
CA ILE A 27 12.12 6.11 25.74
C ILE A 27 11.04 7.12 25.31
N LYS A 28 11.38 8.41 25.22
CA LYS A 28 10.42 9.46 24.83
C LYS A 28 9.80 9.14 23.46
N GLU A 29 10.63 8.94 22.43
CA GLU A 29 10.09 8.63 21.10
C GLU A 29 9.35 7.28 21.07
N CYS A 30 9.78 6.31 21.87
CA CYS A 30 9.15 5.00 22.00
C CYS A 30 7.75 5.01 22.66
N VAL A 31 7.46 6.00 23.52
CA VAL A 31 6.14 6.14 24.20
C VAL A 31 5.31 7.31 23.68
N THR A 32 5.89 8.24 22.92
CA THR A 32 5.19 9.40 22.33
C THR A 32 5.30 9.48 20.81
N SER A 33 5.70 8.41 20.13
CA SER A 33 5.67 8.38 18.66
C SER A 33 4.25 8.50 18.13
N ASP A 34 4.09 9.16 16.98
CA ASP A 34 2.87 9.12 16.15
C ASP A 34 2.41 7.69 15.79
N LEU A 35 3.25 6.69 16.04
CA LEU A 35 2.93 5.27 15.88
C LEU A 35 1.90 4.85 16.91
N THR A 36 0.71 4.59 16.40
CA THR A 36 -0.42 4.04 17.12
C THR A 36 -0.37 2.51 17.00
N CYS A 37 -0.58 1.82 18.11
CA CYS A 37 -0.73 0.37 18.10
C CYS A 37 -1.92 -0.06 17.22
N MET A 38 -1.94 -1.31 16.78
CA MET A 38 -3.01 -1.86 15.93
C MET A 38 -4.39 -1.52 16.51
N ASN A 39 -5.26 -0.94 15.67
CA ASN A 39 -6.60 -0.47 16.01
C ASN A 39 -6.70 0.36 17.31
N ASN A 40 -5.63 1.06 17.70
CA ASN A 40 -5.49 1.77 18.97
C ASN A 40 -5.91 0.91 20.18
N CYS A 41 -5.51 -0.37 20.17
CA CYS A 41 -5.85 -1.38 21.18
C CYS A 41 -7.37 -1.52 21.44
N ASN A 42 -8.21 -1.20 20.44
CA ASN A 42 -9.66 -1.11 20.52
C ASN A 42 -10.20 -0.34 21.75
N LYS A 43 -9.40 0.56 22.34
CA LYS A 43 -9.67 1.24 23.64
C LYS A 43 -9.83 0.28 24.85
N ARG A 44 -9.50 -1.00 24.65
CA ARG A 44 -9.48 -2.12 25.61
C ARG A 44 -8.09 -2.37 26.20
N GLY A 45 -7.10 -1.54 25.85
CA GLY A 45 -5.75 -1.57 26.41
C GLY A 45 -5.05 -0.22 26.33
N ALA A 46 -3.80 -0.19 26.81
CA ALA A 46 -2.87 0.93 26.66
C ALA A 46 -1.82 0.59 25.60
N CYS A 47 -1.56 1.52 24.68
CA CYS A 47 -0.49 1.37 23.70
C CYS A 47 0.86 1.77 24.32
N VAL A 48 1.86 0.89 24.27
CA VAL A 48 3.23 1.17 24.72
C VAL A 48 4.20 0.58 23.70
N SER A 49 5.09 1.39 23.13
CA SER A 49 6.15 0.91 22.21
C SER A 49 5.66 0.18 20.95
N GLY A 50 4.43 0.45 20.50
CA GLY A 50 3.79 -0.26 19.39
C GLY A 50 3.07 -1.57 19.78
N PHE A 51 3.13 -1.97 21.06
CA PHE A 51 2.45 -3.14 21.60
C PHE A 51 1.22 -2.77 22.46
N CYS A 52 0.16 -3.57 22.37
CA CYS A 52 -1.07 -3.37 23.12
C CYS A 52 -1.06 -4.11 24.46
N HIS A 53 -0.98 -3.34 25.55
CA HIS A 53 -1.18 -3.83 26.91
C HIS A 53 -2.67 -3.87 27.24
N CYS A 54 -3.30 -5.03 27.09
CA CYS A 54 -4.73 -5.19 27.27
C CYS A 54 -5.16 -5.11 28.74
N LYS A 55 -6.37 -4.58 28.97
CA LYS A 55 -7.04 -4.63 30.28
C LYS A 55 -7.42 -6.08 30.61
N PRO A 56 -7.59 -6.43 31.90
CA PRO A 56 -8.04 -7.75 32.34
C PRO A 56 -9.25 -8.27 31.53
N GLY A 57 -9.18 -9.53 31.11
CA GLY A 57 -10.21 -10.19 30.31
C GLY A 57 -10.13 -9.94 28.79
N PHE A 58 -9.28 -9.02 28.33
CA PHE A 58 -9.02 -8.78 26.91
C PHE A 58 -7.60 -9.21 26.50
N PHE A 59 -7.44 -9.67 25.28
CA PHE A 59 -6.15 -10.13 24.75
C PHE A 59 -6.05 -10.01 23.22
N GLY A 60 -4.91 -10.46 22.71
CA GLY A 60 -4.52 -10.39 21.29
C GLY A 60 -3.88 -9.06 20.90
N ALA A 61 -3.21 -9.03 19.75
CA ALA A 61 -2.35 -7.92 19.32
C ALA A 61 -2.99 -6.51 19.30
N ASP A 62 -4.32 -6.41 19.24
CA ASP A 62 -5.08 -5.16 19.31
C ASP A 62 -6.15 -5.13 20.43
N CYS A 63 -6.09 -6.04 21.40
CA CYS A 63 -7.09 -6.21 22.47
C CYS A 63 -8.54 -6.41 21.98
N SER A 64 -8.72 -6.93 20.76
CA SER A 64 -10.05 -7.26 20.23
C SER A 64 -10.63 -8.54 20.82
N LEU A 65 -9.81 -9.50 21.27
CA LEU A 65 -10.29 -10.77 21.82
C LEU A 65 -10.67 -10.65 23.30
N SER A 66 -11.65 -11.46 23.70
CA SER A 66 -11.96 -11.82 25.08
C SER A 66 -12.45 -13.27 25.11
N LEU A 67 -12.57 -13.89 26.29
CA LEU A 67 -13.23 -15.19 26.41
C LEU A 67 -14.73 -15.00 26.62
N ASP A 68 -15.53 -15.85 25.97
CA ASP A 68 -16.96 -15.95 26.21
C ASP A 68 -17.21 -16.60 27.59
N PRO A 69 -17.99 -15.97 28.50
CA PRO A 69 -18.16 -16.48 29.86
C PRO A 69 -18.87 -17.84 29.96
N ALA A 70 -19.66 -18.24 28.96
CA ALA A 70 -20.45 -19.48 29.00
C ALA A 70 -19.70 -20.67 28.37
N THR A 71 -18.92 -20.42 27.31
CA THR A 71 -18.22 -21.46 26.54
C THR A 71 -16.71 -21.49 26.78
N GLY A 72 -16.14 -20.46 27.42
CA GLY A 72 -14.70 -20.28 27.58
C GLY A 72 -13.93 -20.04 26.28
N LYS A 73 -14.61 -19.94 25.13
CA LYS A 73 -13.98 -19.78 23.81
C LYS A 73 -13.61 -18.32 23.52
N PRO A 74 -12.54 -18.06 22.74
CA PRO A 74 -12.25 -16.72 22.24
C PRO A 74 -13.40 -16.15 21.40
N VAL A 75 -13.73 -14.88 21.62
CA VAL A 75 -14.69 -14.11 20.84
C VAL A 75 -14.09 -12.76 20.47
N ILE A 76 -14.31 -12.31 19.22
CA ILE A 76 -13.84 -11.00 18.75
C ILE A 76 -14.86 -9.93 19.14
N MET A 77 -14.37 -8.87 19.79
CA MET A 77 -15.11 -7.65 20.11
C MET A 77 -16.45 -7.93 20.83
N ALA A 78 -16.40 -8.77 21.87
CA ALA A 78 -17.57 -9.10 22.68
C ALA A 78 -18.36 -7.86 23.12
N GLY A 79 -19.69 -7.94 23.05
CA GLY A 79 -20.59 -6.84 23.43
C GLY A 79 -20.70 -5.68 22.44
N THR A 80 -20.09 -5.74 21.24
CA THR A 80 -20.16 -4.63 20.26
C THR A 80 -20.99 -4.92 19.00
N GLY A 81 -21.61 -6.09 18.87
CA GLY A 81 -22.29 -6.50 17.62
C GLY A 81 -21.33 -6.78 16.45
N TRP A 82 -20.05 -7.04 16.75
CA TRP A 82 -19.11 -7.54 15.75
C TRP A 82 -19.55 -8.93 15.25
N THR A 83 -19.42 -9.17 13.94
CA THR A 83 -19.58 -10.51 13.35
C THR A 83 -18.56 -10.71 12.24
N THR A 84 -18.11 -11.96 12.06
CA THR A 84 -17.27 -12.37 10.93
C THR A 84 -17.97 -12.06 9.61
N ARG A 85 -17.23 -11.67 8.58
CA ARG A 85 -17.78 -11.49 7.23
C ARG A 85 -18.24 -12.85 6.68
N GLN A 86 -19.33 -12.88 5.91
CA GLN A 86 -19.80 -14.14 5.30
C GLN A 86 -18.81 -14.68 4.27
N LYS A 87 -18.17 -13.78 3.50
CA LYS A 87 -17.24 -14.14 2.42
C LYS A 87 -15.99 -14.86 2.95
N ARG A 88 -15.78 -16.09 2.49
CA ARG A 88 -14.55 -16.88 2.70
C ARG A 88 -13.35 -16.19 1.98
N PRO A 89 -12.09 -16.49 2.32
CA PRO A 89 -11.66 -17.38 3.40
C PRO A 89 -11.74 -16.68 4.76
N TRP A 90 -11.90 -17.48 5.80
CA TRP A 90 -11.72 -17.08 7.19
C TRP A 90 -10.29 -17.38 7.63
N VAL A 91 -9.66 -16.41 8.28
CA VAL A 91 -8.26 -16.48 8.68
C VAL A 91 -8.16 -16.48 10.20
N TYR A 92 -7.58 -17.54 10.78
CA TYR A 92 -7.11 -17.46 12.15
C TYR A 92 -5.72 -16.81 12.14
N ILE A 93 -5.44 -15.97 13.14
CA ILE A 93 -4.14 -15.33 13.29
C ILE A 93 -3.55 -15.81 14.60
N TYR A 94 -2.35 -16.38 14.53
CA TYR A 94 -1.65 -16.82 15.72
C TYR A 94 -1.28 -15.63 16.61
N GLU A 95 -1.72 -15.68 17.86
CA GLU A 95 -1.23 -14.78 18.90
C GLU A 95 0.15 -15.27 19.33
N LEU A 96 1.19 -14.54 18.91
CA LEU A 96 2.59 -14.86 19.22
C LEU A 96 3.09 -14.02 20.41
N PRO A 97 4.13 -14.47 21.13
CA PRO A 97 4.80 -13.67 22.14
C PRO A 97 5.28 -12.32 21.56
N PRO A 98 5.26 -11.23 22.34
CA PRO A 98 5.60 -9.89 21.85
C PRO A 98 6.95 -9.77 21.10
N PRO A 99 8.03 -10.51 21.44
CA PRO A 99 9.28 -10.50 20.67
C PRO A 99 9.18 -11.03 19.23
N LEU A 100 8.19 -11.90 18.94
CA LEU A 100 8.02 -12.54 17.63
C LEU A 100 7.04 -11.81 16.72
N LEU A 101 6.22 -10.90 17.27
CA LEU A 101 5.25 -10.13 16.50
C LEU A 101 5.93 -9.14 15.54
N SER A 102 5.33 -8.99 14.36
CA SER A 102 5.82 -8.13 13.26
C SER A 102 6.23 -6.71 13.70
N TRP A 103 7.55 -6.47 13.65
CA TRP A 103 8.25 -5.18 13.69
C TRP A 103 7.61 -4.05 14.54
N GLN A 104 8.03 -3.95 15.80
CA GLN A 104 7.49 -3.00 16.81
C GLN A 104 7.76 -1.50 16.53
N ASN A 105 8.77 -1.15 15.72
CA ASN A 105 9.10 0.25 15.37
C ASN A 105 8.92 0.53 13.88
N THR A 106 7.67 0.77 13.52
CA THR A 106 7.23 0.83 12.12
C THR A 106 7.81 2.04 11.35
N LYS A 107 8.29 3.08 12.05
CA LYS A 107 9.10 4.20 11.49
C LYS A 107 10.41 3.74 10.81
N ARG A 108 10.88 2.52 11.10
CA ARG A 108 12.14 1.96 10.54
C ARG A 108 11.90 0.82 9.53
N LEU A 109 10.66 0.56 9.14
CA LEU A 109 10.33 -0.43 8.09
C LEU A 109 10.69 0.11 6.69
N ASP A 110 11.53 -0.61 5.96
CA ASP A 110 11.76 -0.41 4.51
C ASP A 110 10.67 -1.08 3.65
N ARG A 111 10.05 -2.14 4.19
CA ARG A 111 8.97 -2.93 3.56
C ARG A 111 7.90 -3.29 4.59
N SER A 112 6.76 -2.62 4.53
CA SER A 112 5.72 -2.73 5.54
C SER A 112 4.52 -3.61 5.15
N THR A 113 4.57 -4.36 4.04
CA THR A 113 3.42 -5.12 3.51
C THR A 113 2.81 -6.07 4.54
N HIS A 114 3.65 -6.88 5.20
CA HIS A 114 3.23 -7.86 6.22
C HIS A 114 2.43 -7.22 7.37
N LEU A 115 2.87 -6.05 7.85
CA LEU A 115 2.19 -5.28 8.90
C LEU A 115 0.84 -4.70 8.41
N HIS A 116 0.80 -4.16 7.20
CA HIS A 116 -0.41 -3.54 6.64
C HIS A 116 -1.47 -4.59 6.33
N PHE A 117 -1.05 -5.75 5.82
CA PHE A 117 -1.89 -6.92 5.62
C PHE A 117 -2.44 -7.46 6.94
N TYR A 118 -1.59 -7.60 7.97
CA TYR A 118 -2.02 -8.03 9.31
C TYR A 118 -3.09 -7.07 9.87
N HIS A 119 -2.82 -5.77 9.86
CA HIS A 119 -3.77 -4.78 10.35
C HIS A 119 -5.09 -4.80 9.55
N ARG A 120 -5.04 -5.10 8.26
CA ARG A 120 -6.24 -5.23 7.42
C ARG A 120 -7.02 -6.53 7.68
N LEU A 121 -6.36 -7.66 7.99
CA LEU A 121 -7.04 -8.87 8.49
C LEU A 121 -7.85 -8.59 9.77
N LEU A 122 -7.27 -7.86 10.73
CA LEU A 122 -7.94 -7.49 11.97
C LEU A 122 -9.22 -6.65 11.73
N GLY A 123 -9.17 -5.72 10.76
CA GLY A 123 -10.26 -4.76 10.51
C GLY A 123 -11.30 -5.15 9.45
N THR A 124 -11.17 -6.28 8.75
CA THR A 124 -12.04 -6.67 7.62
C THR A 124 -13.18 -7.62 7.99
N GLY A 125 -13.15 -8.20 9.18
CA GLY A 125 -14.05 -9.31 9.53
C GLY A 125 -13.67 -10.64 8.86
N ALA A 126 -12.54 -10.72 8.14
CA ALA A 126 -11.98 -11.99 7.65
C ALA A 126 -11.36 -12.82 8.78
N ARG A 127 -10.98 -12.17 9.89
CA ARG A 127 -10.48 -12.83 11.10
C ARG A 127 -11.55 -13.69 11.78
N VAL A 128 -11.21 -14.92 12.17
CA VAL A 128 -11.98 -15.72 13.15
C VAL A 128 -11.29 -15.82 14.51
N ALA A 129 -12.09 -16.01 15.56
CA ALA A 129 -11.64 -16.14 16.94
C ALA A 129 -11.29 -17.60 17.30
N ASP A 130 -12.05 -18.54 16.74
CA ASP A 130 -11.85 -19.99 16.88
C ASP A 130 -11.09 -20.51 15.65
N GLY A 131 -9.90 -21.10 15.88
CA GLY A 131 -9.07 -21.65 14.81
C GLY A 131 -9.66 -22.90 14.15
N ASP A 132 -10.59 -23.61 14.81
CA ASP A 132 -11.28 -24.77 14.20
C ASP A 132 -12.17 -24.36 13.02
N LEU A 133 -12.58 -23.08 12.94
CA LEU A 133 -13.40 -22.53 11.86
C LEU A 133 -12.60 -21.99 10.67
N ALA A 134 -11.28 -21.88 10.81
CA ALA A 134 -10.42 -21.17 9.87
C ALA A 134 -10.20 -21.96 8.57
N ASP A 135 -10.11 -21.23 7.45
CA ASP A 135 -9.64 -21.74 6.16
C ASP A 135 -8.12 -21.69 6.07
N TRP A 136 -7.50 -20.65 6.62
CA TRP A 136 -6.07 -20.39 6.63
C TRP A 136 -5.59 -19.89 8.01
N TYR A 137 -4.32 -20.15 8.31
CA TYR A 137 -3.66 -19.72 9.53
C TYR A 137 -2.52 -18.74 9.19
N TYR A 138 -2.59 -17.51 9.67
CA TYR A 138 -1.54 -16.50 9.47
C TYR A 138 -0.58 -16.47 10.67
N ILE A 139 0.72 -16.51 10.38
CA ILE A 139 1.80 -16.36 11.36
C ILE A 139 2.38 -14.93 11.22
N PRO A 140 2.05 -13.98 12.11
CA PRO A 140 2.33 -12.55 11.93
C PRO A 140 3.76 -12.14 12.33
N ILE A 141 4.76 -12.80 11.74
CA ILE A 141 6.18 -12.50 11.96
C ILE A 141 6.73 -11.45 10.98
N ARG A 142 7.94 -10.98 11.26
CA ARG A 142 8.80 -10.29 10.29
C ARG A 142 9.66 -11.32 9.55
N GLN A 143 9.57 -11.37 8.22
CA GLN A 143 10.58 -12.00 7.35
C GLN A 143 10.93 -11.02 6.22
N ARG A 144 12.10 -10.39 6.31
CA ARG A 144 12.62 -9.42 5.33
C ARG A 144 14.05 -9.72 4.88
N LEU A 145 14.88 -10.30 5.75
CA LEU A 145 16.28 -10.67 5.49
C LEU A 145 16.56 -12.10 5.98
N THR A 146 17.65 -12.72 5.51
CA THR A 146 18.10 -14.03 6.01
C THR A 146 18.31 -14.05 7.53
N ALA A 147 18.71 -12.93 8.14
CA ALA A 147 18.84 -12.79 9.59
C ALA A 147 17.51 -12.85 10.35
N ASP A 148 16.37 -12.55 9.69
CA ASP A 148 15.04 -12.61 10.30
C ASP A 148 14.52 -14.05 10.42
N SER A 149 15.21 -15.02 9.82
CA SER A 149 14.84 -16.43 9.83
C SER A 149 14.63 -17.00 11.25
N THR A 150 15.29 -16.45 12.27
CA THR A 150 15.08 -16.87 13.67
C THR A 150 13.65 -16.60 14.14
N PHE A 151 13.01 -15.51 13.69
CA PHE A 151 11.59 -15.24 14.02
C PHE A 151 10.66 -16.31 13.42
N LEU A 152 11.00 -16.90 12.27
CA LEU A 152 10.24 -18.00 11.68
C LEU A 152 10.46 -19.31 12.46
N GLU A 153 11.70 -19.60 12.85
CA GLU A 153 12.07 -20.75 13.68
C GLU A 153 11.32 -20.73 15.03
N ASP A 154 11.51 -19.66 15.80
CA ASP A 154 10.89 -19.45 17.11
C ASP A 154 9.36 -19.47 17.03
N ALA A 155 8.77 -18.87 15.98
CA ALA A 155 7.32 -18.84 15.83
C ALA A 155 6.74 -20.20 15.44
N ILE A 156 7.42 -21.00 14.61
CA ILE A 156 7.00 -22.37 14.30
C ILE A 156 7.08 -23.24 15.56
N GLU A 157 8.16 -23.15 16.33
CA GLU A 157 8.30 -23.88 17.60
C GLU A 157 7.18 -23.48 18.60
N TYR A 158 7.00 -22.18 18.83
CA TYR A 158 5.96 -21.67 19.71
C TYR A 158 4.56 -22.15 19.27
N VAL A 159 4.25 -22.04 17.98
CA VAL A 159 2.95 -22.42 17.43
C VAL A 159 2.70 -23.92 17.58
N ARG A 160 3.70 -24.76 17.30
CA ARG A 160 3.63 -26.23 17.46
C ARG A 160 3.35 -26.69 18.88
N ASN A 161 3.92 -25.97 19.85
CA ASN A 161 3.83 -26.31 21.26
C ASN A 161 2.58 -25.70 21.94
N THR A 162 2.05 -24.59 21.42
CA THR A 162 0.93 -23.83 22.01
C THR A 162 -0.43 -24.17 21.39
N TYR A 163 -0.48 -24.49 20.09
CA TYR A 163 -1.75 -24.60 19.35
C TYR A 163 -1.90 -25.94 18.63
N PRO A 164 -3.11 -26.51 18.57
CA PRO A 164 -3.33 -27.82 17.95
C PRO A 164 -3.25 -27.78 16.41
N TRP A 165 -3.53 -26.64 15.79
CA TRP A 165 -3.81 -26.57 14.35
C TRP A 165 -2.59 -26.82 13.47
N TRP A 166 -1.39 -26.38 13.88
CA TRP A 166 -0.16 -26.71 13.14
C TRP A 166 0.03 -28.22 13.05
N ASN A 167 -0.08 -28.94 14.17
CA ASN A 167 0.15 -30.38 14.19
C ASN A 167 -0.96 -31.13 13.42
N ARG A 168 -2.20 -30.63 13.44
CA ARG A 168 -3.32 -31.19 12.63
C ARG A 168 -3.14 -31.00 11.12
N THR A 169 -2.52 -29.91 10.66
CA THR A 169 -2.31 -29.67 9.22
C THR A 169 -0.87 -29.88 8.76
N MET A 170 0.05 -30.24 9.66
CA MET A 170 1.49 -30.37 9.39
C MET A 170 2.09 -29.13 8.68
N GLY A 171 1.64 -27.93 9.07
CA GLY A 171 2.02 -26.66 8.43
C GLY A 171 1.28 -26.33 7.13
N HIS A 172 0.54 -27.26 6.51
CA HIS A 172 -0.33 -26.92 5.38
C HIS A 172 -1.38 -25.89 5.82
N ARG A 173 -1.83 -25.05 4.88
CA ARG A 173 -2.78 -23.94 5.14
C ARG A 173 -2.26 -22.89 6.13
N HIS A 174 -0.96 -22.92 6.46
CA HIS A 174 -0.29 -21.85 7.19
C HIS A 174 0.40 -20.93 6.20
N MET A 175 0.41 -19.63 6.48
CA MET A 175 1.02 -18.64 5.60
C MET A 175 1.81 -17.59 6.36
N ILE A 176 2.91 -17.14 5.73
CA ILE A 176 3.69 -15.97 6.14
C ILE A 176 3.82 -15.00 4.98
N ILE A 177 4.09 -13.73 5.29
CA ILE A 177 4.44 -12.72 4.29
C ILE A 177 5.95 -12.47 4.34
N ASN A 178 6.65 -12.90 3.28
CA ASN A 178 8.06 -12.59 3.08
C ASN A 178 8.17 -11.32 2.23
N THR A 179 8.73 -10.27 2.84
CA THR A 179 8.90 -8.95 2.21
C THR A 179 10.29 -8.70 1.64
N GLY A 180 11.11 -9.76 1.55
CA GLY A 180 12.42 -9.76 0.93
C GLY A 180 12.40 -9.32 -0.54
N ASP A 181 13.53 -8.82 -1.02
CA ASP A 181 13.72 -8.53 -2.44
C ASP A 181 14.04 -9.83 -3.23
N LEU A 182 14.47 -10.92 -2.57
CA LEU A 182 14.71 -12.24 -3.18
C LEU A 182 13.83 -13.36 -2.59
N GLY A 183 12.74 -13.00 -1.89
CA GLY A 183 11.73 -13.96 -1.42
C GLY A 183 12.32 -15.07 -0.54
N GLN A 184 12.06 -16.34 -0.88
CA GLN A 184 12.61 -17.46 -0.10
C GLN A 184 14.15 -17.53 -0.10
N GLU A 185 14.85 -16.88 -1.05
CA GLU A 185 16.31 -16.84 -1.05
C GLU A 185 16.87 -16.12 0.21
N GLU A 186 16.11 -15.18 0.76
CA GLU A 186 16.37 -14.50 2.04
C GLU A 186 15.79 -15.26 3.25
N VAL A 187 15.68 -16.59 3.16
CA VAL A 187 15.36 -17.51 4.28
C VAL A 187 16.49 -18.53 4.43
N ARG A 188 16.86 -18.85 5.68
CA ARG A 188 17.82 -19.93 6.00
C ARG A 188 17.45 -21.26 5.32
N ILE A 189 18.42 -21.93 4.71
CA ILE A 189 18.18 -23.10 3.84
C ILE A 189 17.59 -24.31 4.58
N ASP A 190 17.97 -24.49 5.85
CA ASP A 190 17.42 -25.47 6.77
C ASP A 190 15.94 -25.16 7.11
N LEU A 191 15.61 -23.89 7.35
CA LEU A 191 14.24 -23.48 7.60
C LEU A 191 13.33 -23.52 6.36
N ARG A 192 13.85 -23.32 5.15
CA ARG A 192 13.06 -23.56 3.92
C ARG A 192 12.52 -24.99 3.86
N LYS A 193 13.33 -25.97 4.32
CA LYS A 193 12.92 -27.37 4.40
C LYS A 193 11.95 -27.60 5.57
N ALA A 194 12.24 -27.05 6.75
CA ALA A 194 11.38 -27.20 7.94
C ALA A 194 10.00 -26.53 7.77
N ALA A 195 9.95 -25.43 7.02
CA ALA A 195 8.74 -24.68 6.70
C ALA A 195 8.20 -25.00 5.28
N ASP A 196 8.58 -26.13 4.66
CA ASP A 196 8.16 -26.40 3.28
C ASP A 196 6.63 -26.41 3.14
N ASN A 197 5.88 -26.88 4.14
CA ASN A 197 4.42 -26.88 4.08
C ASN A 197 3.74 -25.51 4.25
N VAL A 198 4.49 -24.47 4.63
CA VAL A 198 3.98 -23.09 4.73
C VAL A 198 3.89 -22.47 3.33
N THR A 199 2.78 -21.79 3.03
CA THR A 199 2.61 -20.95 1.84
C THR A 199 3.30 -19.60 2.06
N PHE A 200 4.22 -19.24 1.18
CA PHE A 200 4.87 -17.93 1.21
C PHE A 200 4.08 -16.96 0.32
N LEU A 201 3.52 -15.93 0.95
CA LEU A 201 3.10 -14.73 0.24
C LEU A 201 4.35 -13.85 0.06
N THR A 202 4.80 -13.62 -1.17
CA THR A 202 6.11 -13.02 -1.44
C THR A 202 6.07 -11.95 -2.54
N HIS A 203 7.09 -11.10 -2.61
CA HIS A 203 7.28 -10.15 -3.70
C HIS A 203 8.16 -10.69 -4.83
N TRP A 204 8.68 -11.92 -4.70
CA TRP A 204 9.67 -12.48 -5.64
C TRP A 204 9.23 -13.84 -6.18
N GLY A 205 8.94 -13.87 -7.48
CA GLY A 205 8.42 -15.05 -8.19
C GLY A 205 9.45 -15.85 -8.98
N LEU A 206 10.72 -15.89 -8.56
CA LEU A 206 11.79 -16.54 -9.36
C LEU A 206 11.71 -18.07 -9.32
N THR A 207 11.40 -18.68 -10.48
CA THR A 207 11.22 -20.13 -10.66
C THR A 207 12.41 -20.87 -11.27
N ALA A 208 13.45 -20.15 -11.71
CA ALA A 208 14.71 -20.73 -12.19
C ALA A 208 15.89 -19.79 -11.89
N ASP A 209 17.08 -20.35 -11.69
CA ASP A 209 18.28 -19.60 -11.33
C ASP A 209 18.69 -18.56 -12.39
N LYS A 210 19.13 -17.37 -11.95
CA LYS A 210 19.62 -16.28 -12.82
C LYS A 210 21.13 -16.11 -12.68
N VAL A 211 21.86 -16.83 -13.52
CA VAL A 211 23.33 -16.91 -13.55
C VAL A 211 24.02 -15.54 -13.54
N ILE A 212 23.56 -14.57 -14.35
CA ILE A 212 24.14 -13.22 -14.44
C ILE A 212 24.09 -12.49 -13.08
N SER A 213 23.06 -12.75 -12.28
CA SER A 213 22.84 -12.12 -10.98
C SER A 213 23.32 -12.94 -9.78
N GLY A 214 23.52 -14.25 -9.97
CA GLY A 214 23.75 -15.19 -8.88
C GLY A 214 22.53 -15.39 -7.98
N TRP A 215 21.32 -15.20 -8.50
CA TRP A 215 20.06 -15.46 -7.77
C TRP A 215 19.60 -16.90 -8.00
N HIS A 216 19.17 -17.55 -6.93
CA HIS A 216 18.67 -18.92 -6.94
C HIS A 216 17.14 -19.00 -6.89
N THR A 217 16.61 -20.10 -7.42
CA THR A 217 15.18 -20.43 -7.42
C THR A 217 14.56 -20.27 -6.03
N ALA A 218 13.49 -19.47 -5.93
CA ALA A 218 12.96 -18.95 -4.67
C ALA A 218 11.42 -18.88 -4.60
N HIS A 219 10.72 -19.42 -5.60
CA HIS A 219 9.27 -19.44 -5.68
C HIS A 219 8.77 -20.82 -6.14
N ARG A 220 7.69 -21.32 -5.50
CA ARG A 220 7.05 -22.60 -5.83
C ARG A 220 5.64 -22.33 -6.42
N PRO A 221 5.44 -22.38 -7.75
CA PRO A 221 4.21 -21.92 -8.39
C PRO A 221 2.91 -22.54 -7.87
N GLN A 222 2.96 -23.80 -7.43
CA GLN A 222 1.80 -24.55 -6.93
C GLN A 222 1.47 -24.27 -5.46
N LYS A 223 2.27 -23.47 -4.73
CA LYS A 223 2.22 -23.40 -3.25
C LYS A 223 2.37 -21.98 -2.69
N ASP A 224 3.17 -21.14 -3.34
CA ASP A 224 3.46 -19.77 -2.98
C ASP A 224 2.64 -18.79 -3.85
N VAL A 225 2.43 -17.56 -3.37
CA VAL A 225 1.70 -16.53 -4.11
C VAL A 225 2.56 -15.28 -4.21
N VAL A 226 2.78 -14.79 -5.44
CA VAL A 226 3.41 -13.48 -5.64
C VAL A 226 2.36 -12.40 -5.37
N ILE A 227 2.58 -11.58 -4.34
CA ILE A 227 1.71 -10.47 -3.95
C ILE A 227 2.40 -9.13 -4.24
N PRO A 228 1.65 -8.06 -4.58
CA PRO A 228 2.23 -6.74 -4.81
C PRO A 228 2.81 -6.15 -3.51
N VAL A 229 3.84 -5.32 -3.62
CA VAL A 229 4.39 -4.59 -2.48
C VAL A 229 3.44 -3.48 -2.02
N PHE A 230 3.30 -3.31 -0.70
CA PHE A 230 2.56 -2.17 -0.16
C PHE A 230 3.25 -0.85 -0.49
N MET A 231 2.58 0.01 -1.25
CA MET A 231 3.02 1.37 -1.53
C MET A 231 2.38 2.37 -0.58
N THR A 232 3.19 3.04 0.24
CA THR A 232 2.70 4.09 1.14
C THR A 232 2.24 5.33 0.33
N PRO A 233 1.27 6.13 0.82
CA PRO A 233 0.91 7.38 0.16
C PRO A 233 2.04 8.43 0.05
N GLY A 234 3.13 8.29 0.80
CA GLY A 234 4.37 9.02 0.54
C GLY A 234 4.98 8.72 -0.84
N HIS A 235 4.84 7.49 -1.34
CA HIS A 235 5.25 7.12 -2.70
C HIS A 235 4.36 7.79 -3.74
N PHE A 236 3.02 7.74 -3.60
CA PHE A 236 2.12 8.42 -4.55
C PHE A 236 2.37 9.93 -4.57
N LYS A 237 2.56 10.56 -3.41
CA LYS A 237 2.96 11.97 -3.31
C LYS A 237 4.32 12.26 -3.96
N HIS A 238 5.30 11.37 -3.84
CA HIS A 238 6.60 11.52 -4.52
C HIS A 238 6.46 11.51 -6.06
N PHE A 239 5.51 10.73 -6.59
CA PHE A 239 5.17 10.74 -8.02
C PHE A 239 4.21 11.88 -8.43
N ASN A 240 3.87 12.77 -7.50
CA ASN A 240 2.89 13.84 -7.65
C ASN A 240 1.49 13.34 -8.07
N LEU A 241 1.08 12.20 -7.50
CA LEU A 241 -0.19 11.52 -7.77
C LEU A 241 -1.14 11.62 -6.57
N GLU A 242 -2.24 12.35 -6.77
CA GLU A 242 -3.43 12.29 -5.91
C GLU A 242 -4.46 11.27 -6.43
N ARG A 243 -4.48 11.03 -7.74
CA ARG A 243 -5.31 10.05 -8.46
C ARG A 243 -4.52 9.52 -9.65
N THR A 244 -4.85 8.33 -10.14
CA THR A 244 -4.28 7.83 -11.40
C THR A 244 -4.82 8.61 -12.62
N PRO A 245 -4.03 8.80 -13.70
CA PRO A 245 -4.54 9.22 -15.01
C PRO A 245 -5.72 8.36 -15.53
N MET A 246 -5.85 7.12 -15.06
CA MET A 246 -6.96 6.23 -15.42
C MET A 246 -8.26 6.55 -14.66
N HIS A 247 -8.23 7.31 -13.56
CA HIS A 247 -9.44 7.74 -12.83
C HIS A 247 -10.39 8.52 -13.75
N TRP A 248 -11.71 8.25 -13.69
CA TRP A 248 -12.69 8.83 -14.64
C TRP A 248 -12.71 10.37 -14.64
N ALA A 249 -12.62 11.00 -13.46
CA ALA A 249 -12.57 12.45 -13.30
C ALA A 249 -11.24 13.14 -13.67
N MET A 250 -10.20 12.39 -14.06
CA MET A 250 -8.89 12.96 -14.41
C MET A 250 -8.78 13.19 -15.93
N PRO A 251 -8.15 14.29 -16.38
CA PRO A 251 -7.80 14.48 -17.79
C PRO A 251 -6.99 13.31 -18.31
N LYS A 252 -7.33 12.80 -19.50
CA LYS A 252 -6.61 11.70 -20.15
C LYS A 252 -5.43 12.28 -20.94
N PRO A 253 -4.17 11.99 -20.56
CA PRO A 253 -3.01 12.50 -21.27
C PRO A 253 -2.87 11.80 -22.63
N THR A 254 -2.47 12.56 -23.66
CA THR A 254 -2.08 11.98 -24.95
C THR A 254 -0.75 11.24 -24.80
N ARG A 255 -0.69 9.97 -25.19
CA ARG A 255 0.51 9.12 -25.05
C ARG A 255 1.42 9.23 -26.28
N ASN A 256 2.29 10.24 -26.26
CA ASN A 256 3.17 10.59 -27.39
C ASN A 256 4.51 9.84 -27.38
N THR A 257 5.07 9.52 -26.22
CA THR A 257 6.32 8.75 -26.13
C THR A 257 6.04 7.27 -26.37
N THR A 258 6.78 6.62 -27.26
CA THR A 258 6.59 5.19 -27.54
C THR A 258 7.01 4.35 -26.34
N PHE A 259 8.25 4.51 -25.88
CA PHE A 259 8.82 3.70 -24.81
C PHE A 259 9.61 4.55 -23.82
N PHE A 260 9.39 4.35 -22.52
CA PHE A 260 10.06 5.11 -21.48
C PHE A 260 10.65 4.24 -20.37
N PHE A 261 11.85 4.63 -19.93
CA PHE A 261 12.45 4.20 -18.69
C PHE A 261 13.29 5.34 -18.10
N ALA A 262 13.13 5.59 -16.80
CA ALA A 262 14.04 6.44 -16.05
C ALA A 262 14.41 5.81 -14.70
N GLY A 263 15.71 5.72 -14.43
CA GLY A 263 16.24 5.32 -13.14
C GLY A 263 17.56 4.59 -13.24
N ARG A 264 18.05 4.04 -12.13
CA ARG A 264 19.38 3.43 -12.07
C ARG A 264 19.54 2.28 -13.08
N ILE A 265 20.56 2.39 -13.94
CA ILE A 265 20.94 1.39 -14.95
C ILE A 265 22.11 0.53 -14.45
N CYS A 266 23.24 1.13 -14.06
CA CYS A 266 24.46 0.39 -13.71
C CYS A 266 24.55 -0.19 -12.29
N GLY A 267 23.48 -0.15 -11.48
CA GLY A 267 23.47 -0.62 -10.08
C GLY A 267 24.26 0.25 -9.08
N ASP A 268 25.43 0.75 -9.46
CA ASP A 268 26.41 1.49 -8.66
C ASP A 268 26.25 3.03 -8.63
N ARG A 269 25.14 3.54 -9.19
CA ARG A 269 24.84 4.96 -9.48
C ARG A 269 25.68 5.59 -10.60
N GLY A 270 26.58 4.84 -11.25
CA GLY A 270 27.26 5.29 -12.46
C GLY A 270 26.29 5.51 -13.62
N SER A 271 26.66 6.44 -14.51
CA SER A 271 26.00 6.60 -15.81
C SER A 271 26.52 5.54 -16.78
N PRO A 272 25.65 4.91 -17.59
CA PRO A 272 26.09 3.99 -18.63
C PRO A 272 26.83 4.73 -19.75
N LYS A 273 27.86 4.09 -20.30
CA LYS A 273 28.56 4.52 -21.52
C LYS A 273 27.63 4.39 -22.72
N GLN A 274 27.67 5.35 -23.62
CA GLN A 274 26.92 5.32 -24.89
C GLN A 274 27.69 4.50 -25.93
N GLY A 275 26.99 3.66 -26.71
CA GLY A 275 27.55 2.93 -27.86
C GLY A 275 28.58 1.82 -27.56
N VAL A 276 28.88 1.51 -26.30
CA VAL A 276 29.91 0.53 -25.91
C VAL A 276 29.32 -0.55 -25.00
N TRP A 277 29.72 -1.81 -25.21
CA TRP A 277 29.42 -2.92 -24.30
C TRP A 277 30.71 -3.46 -23.66
N PRO A 278 30.75 -3.76 -22.34
CA PRO A 278 29.72 -3.44 -21.35
C PRO A 278 29.59 -1.94 -21.13
N ASN A 279 28.35 -1.44 -21.06
CA ASN A 279 28.09 -0.01 -20.83
C ASN A 279 28.24 0.42 -19.37
N CYS A 280 28.37 -0.52 -18.43
CA CYS A 280 28.49 -0.27 -17.00
C CYS A 280 29.81 -0.79 -16.43
N GLY A 281 30.20 -0.28 -15.26
CA GLY A 281 31.42 -0.71 -14.56
C GLY A 281 31.28 -2.09 -13.90
N PRO A 282 32.41 -2.74 -13.54
CA PRO A 282 32.43 -4.10 -12.97
C PRO A 282 31.86 -4.20 -11.55
N LYS A 283 31.36 -3.11 -10.97
CA LYS A 283 30.87 -3.06 -9.58
C LYS A 283 29.47 -3.65 -9.38
N SER A 284 28.72 -3.88 -10.45
CA SER A 284 27.35 -4.46 -10.36
C SER A 284 26.91 -5.17 -11.66
N PRO A 285 27.69 -6.16 -12.16
CA PRO A 285 27.38 -6.83 -13.43
C PRO A 285 26.00 -7.52 -13.40
N GLY A 286 25.63 -8.09 -12.23
CA GLY A 286 24.38 -8.79 -12.02
C GLY A 286 23.15 -7.93 -11.70
N TYR A 287 23.26 -6.60 -11.67
CA TYR A 287 22.10 -5.76 -11.35
C TYR A 287 21.00 -5.91 -12.41
N SER A 288 19.75 -6.08 -12.00
CA SER A 288 18.59 -6.24 -12.91
C SER A 288 18.72 -7.41 -13.89
N ALA A 289 19.51 -8.45 -13.58
CA ALA A 289 19.89 -9.51 -14.52
C ALA A 289 20.48 -8.99 -15.85
N GLY A 290 21.06 -7.79 -15.84
CA GLY A 290 21.56 -7.12 -17.05
C GLY A 290 20.48 -6.43 -17.90
N VAL A 291 19.18 -6.65 -17.65
CA VAL A 291 18.08 -6.16 -18.49
C VAL A 291 18.14 -4.66 -18.75
N ARG A 292 18.35 -3.84 -17.71
CA ARG A 292 18.43 -2.37 -17.87
C ARG A 292 19.64 -1.94 -18.70
N GLN A 293 20.74 -2.65 -18.54
CA GLN A 293 22.01 -2.42 -19.22
C GLN A 293 21.87 -2.76 -20.70
N TYR A 294 21.29 -3.92 -21.04
CA TYR A 294 21.00 -4.31 -22.43
C TYR A 294 19.96 -3.40 -23.09
N VAL A 295 18.83 -3.09 -22.43
CA VAL A 295 17.82 -2.17 -22.98
C VAL A 295 18.41 -0.79 -23.25
N HIS A 296 19.25 -0.27 -22.35
CA HIS A 296 19.97 0.97 -22.60
C HIS A 296 20.94 0.82 -23.78
N TYR A 297 21.77 -0.23 -23.82
CA TYR A 297 22.74 -0.45 -24.90
C TYR A 297 22.09 -0.43 -26.30
N HIS A 298 20.96 -1.13 -26.46
CA HIS A 298 20.28 -1.23 -27.76
C HIS A 298 19.35 -0.06 -28.10
N HIS A 299 18.69 0.58 -27.11
CA HIS A 299 17.55 1.49 -27.38
C HIS A 299 17.64 2.90 -26.77
N TRP A 300 18.78 3.30 -26.20
CA TRP A 300 18.92 4.65 -25.61
C TRP A 300 18.73 5.80 -26.60
N ASN A 301 19.13 5.61 -27.87
CA ASN A 301 19.07 6.61 -28.93
C ASN A 301 18.19 6.15 -30.11
N ARG A 302 16.93 5.81 -29.80
CA ARG A 302 15.93 5.43 -30.81
C ARG A 302 14.76 6.42 -30.81
N THR A 303 14.24 6.75 -31.99
CA THR A 303 13.10 7.68 -32.15
C THR A 303 11.89 7.21 -31.34
N GLY A 304 11.35 8.08 -30.49
CA GLY A 304 10.22 7.76 -29.60
C GLY A 304 10.58 6.97 -28.34
N PHE A 305 11.84 6.54 -28.17
CA PHE A 305 12.35 5.89 -26.97
C PHE A 305 13.05 6.91 -26.06
N ARG A 306 12.91 6.74 -24.74
CA ARG A 306 13.63 7.53 -23.74
C ARG A 306 14.07 6.62 -22.60
N VAL A 307 15.33 6.17 -22.65
CA VAL A 307 15.95 5.30 -21.64
C VAL A 307 17.07 6.07 -20.95
N VAL A 308 16.79 6.58 -19.74
CA VAL A 308 17.67 7.53 -19.03
C VAL A 308 17.92 7.13 -17.57
N THR A 309 18.95 7.72 -16.95
CA THR A 309 19.27 7.44 -15.53
C THR A 309 18.37 8.17 -14.53
N HIS A 310 17.76 9.29 -14.94
CA HIS A 310 16.88 10.13 -14.12
C HIS A 310 15.96 10.97 -15.02
N ASP A 311 14.78 11.32 -14.52
CA ASP A 311 13.89 12.32 -15.14
C ASP A 311 13.16 13.12 -14.05
N HIS A 312 13.15 14.46 -14.16
CA HIS A 312 12.50 15.34 -13.18
C HIS A 312 10.96 15.28 -13.26
N ASN A 313 10.41 14.87 -14.41
CA ASN A 313 8.98 14.77 -14.66
C ASN A 313 8.51 13.29 -14.68
N TYR A 314 9.17 12.41 -13.92
CA TYR A 314 8.99 10.96 -13.94
C TYR A 314 7.53 10.48 -14.00
N GLY A 315 6.66 10.97 -13.10
CA GLY A 315 5.24 10.60 -13.06
C GLY A 315 4.47 11.03 -14.31
N MET A 316 4.77 12.22 -14.85
CA MET A 316 4.17 12.71 -16.09
C MET A 316 4.66 11.91 -17.30
N MET A 317 5.96 11.58 -17.37
CA MET A 317 6.51 10.76 -18.45
C MET A 317 5.89 9.37 -18.50
N LEU A 318 5.65 8.74 -17.34
CA LEU A 318 4.90 7.48 -17.27
C LEU A 318 3.43 7.66 -17.72
N ALA A 319 2.79 8.76 -17.36
CA ALA A 319 1.42 9.07 -17.79
C ALA A 319 1.30 9.35 -19.31
N THR A 320 2.36 9.86 -19.96
CA THR A 320 2.38 10.25 -21.39
C THR A 320 3.14 9.29 -22.31
N SER A 321 3.59 8.14 -21.80
CA SER A 321 4.23 7.08 -22.60
C SER A 321 3.26 5.94 -22.92
N LYS A 322 3.39 5.29 -24.08
CA LYS A 322 2.58 4.11 -24.45
C LYS A 322 3.02 2.88 -23.66
N PHE A 323 4.32 2.60 -23.72
CA PHE A 323 4.98 1.47 -23.08
C PHE A 323 6.03 1.96 -22.08
N CYS A 324 6.16 1.27 -20.94
CA CYS A 324 7.12 1.63 -19.91
C CYS A 324 7.88 0.40 -19.42
N LEU A 325 9.22 0.45 -19.44
CA LEU A 325 10.03 -0.65 -18.93
C LEU A 325 9.79 -0.80 -17.42
N ALA A 326 9.39 -1.99 -17.04
CA ALA A 326 9.31 -2.43 -15.67
C ALA A 326 10.22 -3.66 -15.54
N PRO A 327 11.53 -3.45 -15.27
CA PRO A 327 12.50 -4.51 -15.18
C PRO A 327 12.82 -4.83 -13.72
N LEU A 328 13.49 -5.96 -13.51
CA LEU A 328 14.02 -6.42 -12.23
C LEU A 328 14.90 -5.36 -11.53
N GLY A 329 15.04 -5.50 -10.22
CA GLY A 329 15.86 -4.66 -9.34
C GLY A 329 17.20 -5.31 -8.98
N GLY A 330 17.57 -5.24 -7.70
CA GLY A 330 18.56 -6.17 -7.13
C GLY A 330 17.88 -7.43 -6.60
N GLY A 331 16.91 -7.94 -7.35
CA GLY A 331 15.78 -8.76 -6.89
C GLY A 331 14.46 -8.14 -7.38
N HIS A 332 13.39 -8.22 -6.60
CA HIS A 332 12.07 -7.66 -6.88
C HIS A 332 12.12 -6.17 -7.26
N GLY A 333 11.28 -5.78 -8.23
CA GLY A 333 11.19 -4.43 -8.76
C GLY A 333 9.78 -3.84 -8.66
N GLN A 334 9.59 -2.86 -7.78
CA GLN A 334 8.28 -2.20 -7.57
C GLN A 334 7.68 -1.50 -8.82
N ARG A 335 8.44 -1.39 -9.92
CA ARG A 335 8.02 -0.64 -11.13
C ARG A 335 6.81 -1.24 -11.81
N GLN A 336 6.63 -2.56 -11.72
CA GLN A 336 5.52 -3.29 -12.32
C GLN A 336 4.18 -2.70 -11.89
N ILE A 337 4.04 -2.46 -10.59
CA ILE A 337 2.86 -1.82 -9.98
C ILE A 337 2.82 -0.33 -10.35
N ILE A 338 3.95 0.38 -10.29
CA ILE A 338 4.03 1.84 -10.54
C ILE A 338 3.59 2.22 -11.95
N VAL A 339 4.10 1.54 -12.98
CA VAL A 339 3.75 1.87 -14.38
C VAL A 339 2.29 1.51 -14.67
N SER A 340 1.81 0.41 -14.07
CA SER A 340 0.44 -0.08 -14.20
C SER A 340 -0.58 0.96 -13.73
N PHE A 341 -0.49 1.48 -12.50
CA PHE A 341 -1.44 2.52 -12.06
C PHE A 341 -1.22 3.89 -12.71
N LEU A 342 -0.14 4.11 -13.46
CA LEU A 342 0.03 5.28 -14.33
C LEU A 342 -0.56 5.07 -15.74
N GLY A 343 -1.12 3.89 -16.00
CA GLY A 343 -1.78 3.48 -17.24
C GLY A 343 -0.82 3.28 -18.41
N CYS A 344 0.48 3.24 -18.13
CA CYS A 344 1.49 2.90 -19.12
C CYS A 344 1.55 1.37 -19.21
N ILE A 345 1.51 0.82 -20.42
CA ILE A 345 1.56 -0.64 -20.60
C ILE A 345 2.91 -1.13 -20.06
N PRO A 346 2.92 -2.02 -19.04
CA PRO A 346 4.17 -2.56 -18.50
C PRO A 346 4.90 -3.36 -19.57
N VAL A 347 6.22 -3.19 -19.65
CA VAL A 347 7.11 -4.05 -20.43
C VAL A 347 7.96 -4.83 -19.44
N CYS A 348 7.55 -6.08 -19.18
CA CYS A 348 8.06 -6.96 -18.14
C CYS A 348 9.09 -7.92 -18.73
N ILE A 349 10.35 -7.47 -18.82
CA ILE A 349 11.47 -8.29 -19.28
C ILE A 349 12.13 -8.90 -18.05
N ALA A 350 11.81 -10.17 -17.78
CA ALA A 350 12.05 -10.84 -16.50
C ALA A 350 11.81 -12.35 -16.64
N ASP A 351 12.70 -13.06 -17.31
CA ASP A 351 12.49 -14.48 -17.65
C ASP A 351 12.45 -15.33 -16.37
N ASN A 352 11.52 -16.29 -16.30
CA ASN A 352 11.31 -17.14 -15.12
C ASN A 352 10.97 -16.38 -13.81
N VAL A 353 10.50 -15.13 -13.90
CA VAL A 353 9.96 -14.38 -12.74
C VAL A 353 8.47 -14.18 -12.91
N TYR A 354 7.73 -14.76 -11.96
CA TYR A 354 6.30 -14.54 -11.79
C TYR A 354 6.08 -13.14 -11.20
N GLU A 355 5.18 -12.41 -11.82
CA GLU A 355 4.71 -11.09 -11.42
C GLU A 355 3.50 -11.21 -10.45
N PRO A 356 3.07 -10.12 -9.79
CA PRO A 356 1.94 -10.17 -8.85
C PRO A 356 0.71 -10.91 -9.40
N PHE A 357 0.32 -11.94 -8.66
CA PHE A 357 -0.77 -12.87 -8.93
C PHE A 357 -0.65 -13.69 -10.23
N GLU A 358 0.54 -13.86 -10.81
CA GLU A 358 0.76 -14.97 -11.76
C GLU A 358 0.77 -16.32 -11.00
N PRO A 359 0.23 -17.42 -11.59
CA PRO A 359 -0.38 -17.51 -12.91
C PRO A 359 -1.90 -17.29 -12.88
N GLN A 360 -2.49 -16.94 -11.74
CA GLN A 360 -3.94 -16.69 -11.61
C GLN A 360 -4.41 -15.46 -12.43
N THR A 361 -3.48 -14.55 -12.71
CA THR A 361 -3.60 -13.36 -13.54
C THR A 361 -2.69 -13.52 -14.76
N ASN A 362 -3.24 -13.41 -15.97
CA ASN A 362 -2.44 -13.45 -17.20
C ASN A 362 -1.91 -12.06 -17.55
N TRP A 363 -0.64 -11.77 -17.23
CA TRP A 363 -0.05 -10.46 -17.52
C TRP A 363 0.02 -10.12 -19.02
N THR A 364 -0.04 -11.11 -19.92
CA THR A 364 -0.02 -10.83 -21.37
C THR A 364 -1.27 -10.09 -21.87
N GLU A 365 -2.36 -10.07 -21.09
CA GLU A 365 -3.60 -9.37 -21.44
C GLU A 365 -3.50 -7.84 -21.31
N PHE A 366 -2.63 -7.33 -20.43
CA PHE A 366 -2.49 -5.90 -20.14
C PHE A 366 -1.05 -5.37 -20.19
N ALA A 367 -0.04 -6.25 -20.23
CA ALA A 367 1.37 -5.93 -20.36
C ALA A 367 1.97 -6.51 -21.66
N VAL A 368 3.27 -6.28 -21.86
CA VAL A 368 4.11 -6.95 -22.84
C VAL A 368 5.18 -7.73 -22.06
N ARG A 369 5.36 -9.01 -22.38
CA ARG A 369 6.38 -9.89 -21.76
C ARG A 369 7.38 -10.41 -22.79
N PRO A 370 8.31 -9.58 -23.30
CA PRO A 370 9.41 -10.05 -24.15
C PRO A 370 10.38 -10.91 -23.34
N SER A 371 11.07 -11.85 -23.99
CA SER A 371 12.16 -12.57 -23.35
C SER A 371 13.39 -11.67 -23.12
N GLU A 372 14.30 -12.07 -22.25
CA GLU A 372 15.59 -11.39 -22.08
C GLU A 372 16.45 -11.47 -23.35
N ALA A 373 16.28 -12.51 -24.17
CA ALA A 373 16.92 -12.67 -25.47
C ALA A 373 16.38 -11.71 -26.54
N ASP A 374 15.10 -11.30 -26.45
CA ASP A 374 14.45 -10.41 -27.42
C ASP A 374 14.82 -8.93 -27.24
N ILE A 375 15.57 -8.56 -26.18
CA ILE A 375 15.93 -7.16 -25.91
C ILE A 375 16.47 -6.42 -27.15
N PRO A 376 17.36 -6.95 -28.00
CA PRO A 376 17.83 -6.24 -29.20
C PRO A 376 16.70 -5.85 -30.17
N ARG A 377 15.65 -6.68 -30.28
CA ARG A 377 14.49 -6.50 -31.17
C ARG A 377 13.25 -5.92 -30.48
N LEU A 378 13.38 -5.51 -29.21
CA LEU A 378 12.29 -4.94 -28.41
C LEU A 378 11.47 -3.86 -29.15
N HIS A 379 12.12 -3.04 -29.97
CA HIS A 379 11.45 -2.03 -30.77
C HIS A 379 10.45 -2.62 -31.78
N GLU A 380 10.80 -3.71 -32.47
CA GLU A 380 9.93 -4.39 -33.44
C GLU A 380 8.70 -4.96 -32.72
N ILE A 381 8.90 -5.53 -31.52
CA ILE A 381 7.83 -6.08 -30.67
C ILE A 381 6.85 -4.98 -30.25
N LEU A 382 7.34 -3.80 -29.88
CA LEU A 382 6.48 -2.67 -29.47
C LEU A 382 5.85 -1.95 -30.67
N GLU A 383 6.51 -1.93 -31.83
CA GLU A 383 6.01 -1.36 -33.08
C GLU A 383 4.93 -2.25 -33.73
N ALA A 384 4.98 -3.58 -33.51
CA ALA A 384 3.97 -4.54 -33.97
C ALA A 384 2.62 -4.42 -33.22
N ILE A 385 2.59 -3.83 -32.03
CA ILE A 385 1.35 -3.66 -31.25
C ILE A 385 0.53 -2.51 -31.84
N GLY A 386 -0.45 -2.87 -32.68
CA GLY A 386 -1.37 -1.93 -33.31
C GLY A 386 -2.28 -1.16 -32.35
N PRO A 387 -2.92 -0.06 -32.80
CA PRO A 387 -3.74 0.81 -31.94
C PRO A 387 -4.87 0.08 -31.19
N ASP A 388 -5.52 -0.89 -31.82
CA ASP A 388 -6.63 -1.64 -31.21
C ASP A 388 -6.15 -2.58 -30.09
N GLU A 389 -4.98 -3.22 -30.26
CA GLU A 389 -4.37 -4.01 -29.21
C GLU A 389 -3.87 -3.14 -28.06
N LEU A 390 -3.24 -2.00 -28.37
CA LEU A 390 -2.85 -1.00 -27.38
C LEU A 390 -4.06 -0.58 -26.51
N LEU A 391 -5.22 -0.32 -27.14
CA LEU A 391 -6.45 0.05 -26.45
C LEU A 391 -7.07 -1.12 -25.65
N ARG A 392 -7.01 -2.35 -26.16
CA ARG A 392 -7.40 -3.55 -25.40
C ARG A 392 -6.55 -3.71 -24.14
N LYS A 393 -5.22 -3.67 -24.26
CA LYS A 393 -4.29 -3.76 -23.13
C LYS A 393 -4.52 -2.64 -22.12
N GLN A 394 -4.74 -1.40 -22.57
CA GLN A 394 -5.05 -0.26 -21.68
C GLN A 394 -6.37 -0.41 -20.92
N ARG A 395 -7.41 -1.04 -21.52
CA ARG A 395 -8.67 -1.34 -20.82
C ARG A 395 -8.47 -2.42 -19.76
N ALA A 396 -7.82 -3.53 -20.10
CA ALA A 396 -7.49 -4.60 -19.15
C ALA A 396 -6.60 -4.10 -17.99
N LEU A 397 -5.63 -3.22 -18.29
CA LEU A 397 -4.71 -2.63 -17.31
C LEU A 397 -5.44 -1.88 -16.19
N ARG A 398 -6.63 -1.29 -16.43
CA ARG A 398 -7.39 -0.60 -15.37
C ARG A 398 -7.75 -1.56 -14.23
N CYS A 399 -8.27 -2.75 -14.55
CA CYS A 399 -8.67 -3.72 -13.54
C CYS A 399 -7.44 -4.38 -12.90
N ALA A 400 -6.51 -4.85 -13.72
CA ALA A 400 -5.25 -5.45 -13.23
C ALA A 400 -4.51 -4.53 -12.25
N ALA A 401 -4.46 -3.21 -12.53
CA ALA A 401 -3.81 -2.26 -11.64
C ALA A 401 -4.61 -1.98 -10.33
N GLN A 402 -5.92 -2.24 -10.26
CA GLN A 402 -6.67 -2.20 -8.99
C GLN A 402 -6.27 -3.36 -8.09
N HIS A 403 -6.16 -4.58 -8.64
CA HIS A 403 -5.65 -5.76 -7.94
C HIS A 403 -4.23 -5.55 -7.37
N MET A 404 -3.43 -4.64 -7.94
CA MET A 404 -2.05 -4.38 -7.49
C MET A 404 -1.91 -3.30 -6.40
N VAL A 405 -3.01 -2.64 -6.00
CA VAL A 405 -2.99 -1.53 -5.03
C VAL A 405 -3.81 -1.90 -3.80
N TYR A 406 -3.31 -1.61 -2.60
CA TYR A 406 -4.03 -1.81 -1.33
C TYR A 406 -5.00 -0.65 -1.04
N SER A 407 -5.92 -0.33 -1.96
CA SER A 407 -6.77 0.87 -1.88
C SER A 407 -7.73 0.87 -0.68
N SER A 408 -8.11 -0.29 -0.15
CA SER A 408 -8.84 -0.38 1.13
C SER A 408 -8.02 0.08 2.35
N ILE A 409 -6.71 0.28 2.17
CA ILE A 409 -5.75 0.82 3.14
C ILE A 409 -5.31 2.24 2.77
N VAL A 410 -5.01 2.50 1.48
CA VAL A 410 -4.43 3.78 1.00
C VAL A 410 -5.43 4.75 0.36
N GLY A 411 -6.71 4.39 0.31
CA GLY A 411 -7.75 5.15 -0.38
C GLY A 411 -7.83 4.79 -1.87
N GLY A 412 -8.99 5.06 -2.48
CA GLY A 412 -9.22 4.76 -3.89
C GLY A 412 -8.43 5.68 -4.83
N LEU A 413 -7.53 5.12 -5.64
CA LEU A 413 -6.75 5.89 -6.63
C LEU A 413 -7.48 6.06 -7.97
N PHE A 414 -8.32 5.08 -8.32
CA PHE A 414 -9.06 4.90 -9.58
C PHE A 414 -10.53 5.34 -9.48
N GLY A 415 -11.03 5.54 -8.25
CA GLY A 415 -12.44 5.79 -7.92
C GLY A 415 -13.15 4.58 -7.31
N GLU A 416 -12.38 3.55 -6.96
CA GLU A 416 -12.77 2.28 -6.37
C GLU A 416 -13.04 2.37 -4.85
N ASP A 417 -13.82 1.40 -4.36
CA ASP A 417 -14.19 1.20 -2.96
C ASP A 417 -13.25 0.22 -2.22
N GLY A 418 -12.25 -0.33 -2.91
CA GLY A 418 -11.30 -1.30 -2.39
C GLY A 418 -11.74 -2.76 -2.45
N ARG A 419 -12.82 -3.10 -3.17
CA ARG A 419 -13.31 -4.49 -3.27
C ARG A 419 -12.43 -5.44 -4.09
N PHE A 420 -11.74 -4.93 -5.10
CA PHE A 420 -10.81 -5.67 -5.96
C PHE A 420 -9.35 -5.32 -5.65
N ASP A 421 -9.07 -4.84 -4.43
CA ASP A 421 -7.74 -4.36 -4.05
C ASP A 421 -6.77 -5.53 -3.80
N ALA A 422 -5.49 -5.22 -3.63
CA ALA A 422 -4.45 -6.23 -3.38
C ALA A 422 -4.67 -7.11 -2.15
N PHE A 423 -5.37 -6.60 -1.12
CA PHE A 423 -5.69 -7.38 0.06
C PHE A 423 -6.80 -8.40 -0.25
N GLU A 424 -7.92 -7.95 -0.83
CA GLU A 424 -9.02 -8.86 -1.19
C GLU A 424 -8.59 -9.85 -2.28
N THR A 425 -7.75 -9.45 -3.23
CA THR A 425 -7.19 -10.34 -4.27
C THR A 425 -6.34 -11.45 -3.66
N THR A 426 -5.51 -11.12 -2.67
CA THR A 426 -4.75 -12.14 -1.92
C THR A 426 -5.68 -13.13 -1.22
N LEU A 427 -6.78 -12.65 -0.62
CA LEU A 427 -7.76 -13.52 0.02
C LEU A 427 -8.55 -14.37 -0.98
N GLU A 428 -8.88 -13.87 -2.16
CA GLU A 428 -9.54 -14.64 -3.22
C GLU A 428 -8.65 -15.74 -3.78
N VAL A 429 -7.35 -15.46 -4.03
CA VAL A 429 -6.38 -16.50 -4.41
C VAL A 429 -6.31 -17.59 -3.34
N LEU A 430 -6.23 -17.21 -2.07
CA LEU A 430 -6.23 -18.16 -0.95
C LEU A 430 -7.57 -18.93 -0.82
N ARG A 431 -8.72 -18.33 -1.19
CA ARG A 431 -10.02 -19.02 -1.23
C ARG A 431 -10.04 -20.11 -2.29
N VAL A 432 -9.67 -19.77 -3.52
CA VAL A 432 -9.73 -20.72 -4.64
C VAL A 432 -8.68 -21.84 -4.47
N MET A 433 -7.47 -21.53 -3.97
CA MET A 433 -6.48 -22.54 -3.54
C MET A 433 -7.05 -23.50 -2.48
N ARG A 434 -7.83 -22.99 -1.52
CA ARG A 434 -8.42 -23.83 -0.46
C ARG A 434 -9.55 -24.71 -0.99
N GLN A 435 -10.30 -24.27 -1.99
CA GLN A 435 -11.43 -25.00 -2.57
C GLN A 435 -10.99 -26.02 -3.63
N HIS A 436 -9.91 -25.73 -4.35
CA HIS A 436 -9.37 -26.57 -5.43
C HIS A 436 -7.87 -26.89 -5.18
N PRO A 437 -7.53 -27.61 -4.09
CA PRO A 437 -6.14 -27.83 -3.68
C PRO A 437 -5.33 -28.68 -4.68
N ASP A 438 -6.00 -29.53 -5.45
CA ASP A 438 -5.38 -30.42 -6.44
C ASP A 438 -5.38 -29.83 -7.86
N ALA A 439 -6.02 -28.66 -8.06
CA ALA A 439 -6.08 -28.01 -9.36
C ALA A 439 -4.86 -27.08 -9.56
N PRO A 440 -4.25 -27.06 -10.75
CA PRO A 440 -3.11 -26.21 -11.02
C PRO A 440 -3.54 -24.73 -11.08
N PRO A 441 -2.76 -23.76 -10.55
CA PRO A 441 -3.28 -22.40 -10.33
C PRO A 441 -3.70 -21.62 -11.59
N GLU A 442 -3.13 -21.94 -12.75
CA GLU A 442 -3.54 -21.42 -14.06
C GLU A 442 -4.98 -21.82 -14.46
N SER A 443 -5.53 -22.90 -13.87
CA SER A 443 -6.89 -23.37 -14.14
C SER A 443 -7.96 -22.69 -13.28
N TYR A 444 -7.59 -21.94 -12.23
CA TYR A 444 -8.52 -21.42 -11.23
C TYR A 444 -9.64 -20.56 -11.82
N ARG A 445 -9.35 -19.72 -12.82
CA ARG A 445 -10.39 -18.93 -13.52
C ARG A 445 -11.36 -19.78 -14.35
N ALA A 446 -10.93 -20.93 -14.87
CA ALA A 446 -11.78 -21.81 -15.67
C ALA A 446 -12.76 -22.63 -14.78
N ILE A 447 -12.36 -22.95 -13.55
CA ILE A 447 -13.12 -23.83 -12.64
C ILE A 447 -13.97 -23.05 -11.62
N ASP A 448 -13.57 -21.83 -11.24
CA ASP A 448 -14.27 -20.98 -10.28
C ASP A 448 -14.76 -19.68 -10.95
N LYS A 449 -16.07 -19.60 -11.18
CA LYS A 449 -16.72 -18.46 -11.87
C LYS A 449 -16.80 -17.20 -11.01
N ASP A 450 -16.76 -17.32 -9.68
CA ASP A 450 -16.74 -16.17 -8.79
C ASP A 450 -15.33 -15.56 -8.78
N PHE A 451 -14.30 -16.41 -8.82
CA PHE A 451 -12.90 -16.01 -8.97
C PHE A 451 -12.66 -15.36 -10.34
N ASP A 452 -13.14 -15.95 -11.43
CA ASP A 452 -13.07 -15.34 -12.77
C ASP A 452 -13.71 -13.95 -12.83
N ALA A 453 -14.95 -13.83 -12.32
CA ALA A 453 -15.62 -12.53 -12.26
C ALA A 453 -14.84 -11.52 -11.40
N PHE A 454 -14.31 -11.95 -10.26
CA PHE A 454 -13.51 -11.10 -9.39
C PHE A 454 -12.24 -10.59 -10.07
N MET A 455 -11.51 -11.44 -10.80
CA MET A 455 -10.26 -11.08 -11.50
C MET A 455 -10.48 -10.15 -12.71
N ASP A 456 -11.72 -10.02 -13.18
CA ASP A 456 -12.14 -9.03 -14.19
C ASP A 456 -12.77 -7.78 -13.57
N CYS A 457 -12.73 -7.61 -12.23
CA CYS A 457 -13.40 -6.54 -11.51
C CYS A 457 -14.93 -6.50 -11.75
N ARG A 458 -15.54 -7.67 -12.00
CA ARG A 458 -16.98 -7.88 -12.18
C ARG A 458 -17.63 -8.35 -10.87
N ASP A 459 -18.92 -8.10 -10.72
CA ASP A 459 -19.71 -8.70 -9.65
C ASP A 459 -19.93 -10.21 -9.94
N PRO A 460 -19.99 -11.09 -8.92
CA PRO A 460 -20.07 -12.53 -9.14
C PRO A 460 -21.41 -12.97 -9.76
N PRO A 461 -21.44 -14.10 -10.50
CA PRO A 461 -22.66 -14.64 -11.09
C PRO A 461 -23.85 -14.73 -10.10
N GLY A 462 -24.99 -14.18 -10.49
CA GLY A 462 -26.20 -14.17 -9.66
C GLY A 462 -26.28 -13.06 -8.62
N PHE A 463 -25.24 -12.21 -8.49
CA PHE A 463 -25.31 -11.00 -7.65
C PHE A 463 -26.38 -10.03 -8.17
N LYS A 464 -27.50 -9.93 -7.45
CA LYS A 464 -28.54 -8.92 -7.71
C LYS A 464 -28.14 -7.62 -7.03
N ALA A 465 -27.40 -6.79 -7.77
CA ALA A 465 -26.92 -5.51 -7.25
C ALA A 465 -28.08 -4.60 -6.79
N GLY A 466 -28.02 -4.14 -5.54
CA GLY A 466 -28.99 -3.20 -4.94
C GLY A 466 -28.83 -1.75 -5.43
N GLY A 467 -28.56 -1.58 -6.72
CA GLY A 467 -28.07 -0.35 -7.35
C GLY A 467 -26.90 -0.65 -8.31
N PRO A 468 -26.66 0.18 -9.34
CA PRO A 468 -25.65 -0.12 -10.37
C PRO A 468 -24.22 0.01 -9.84
N ALA A 469 -23.36 -0.96 -10.20
CA ALA A 469 -21.92 -0.87 -9.98
C ALA A 469 -21.32 0.32 -10.77
N PRO A 470 -20.45 1.17 -10.20
CA PRO A 470 -20.17 2.49 -10.78
C PRO A 470 -19.37 2.56 -12.10
N ASP A 471 -18.71 1.49 -12.55
CA ASP A 471 -17.43 1.62 -13.29
C ASP A 471 -17.32 0.92 -14.66
N LEU A 472 -18.38 0.28 -15.18
CA LEU A 472 -18.38 -0.30 -16.55
C LEU A 472 -19.45 0.34 -17.46
N LEU A 473 -20.73 0.28 -17.10
CA LEU A 473 -21.84 0.84 -17.91
C LEU A 473 -21.66 2.34 -18.23
N ARG A 474 -21.08 3.10 -17.30
CA ARG A 474 -20.88 4.54 -17.46
C ARG A 474 -19.85 4.90 -18.53
N MET A 475 -18.92 4.01 -18.84
CA MET A 475 -17.92 4.24 -19.90
C MET A 475 -18.58 4.12 -21.27
N GLU A 476 -19.36 3.07 -21.52
CA GLU A 476 -20.10 2.91 -22.78
C GLU A 476 -21.13 4.03 -22.98
N GLU A 477 -21.84 4.48 -21.93
CA GLU A 477 -22.74 5.63 -22.02
C GLU A 477 -21.99 6.94 -22.33
N LEU A 478 -20.87 7.22 -21.65
CA LEU A 478 -20.08 8.44 -21.91
C LEU A 478 -19.43 8.42 -23.30
N GLU A 479 -19.05 7.25 -23.80
CA GLU A 479 -18.45 7.08 -25.13
C GLU A 479 -19.52 7.17 -26.23
N ARG A 480 -20.72 6.60 -26.02
CA ARG A 480 -21.90 6.85 -26.88
C ARG A 480 -22.32 8.32 -26.87
N MET A 481 -22.35 8.98 -25.72
CA MET A 481 -22.65 10.42 -25.62
C MET A 481 -21.62 11.30 -26.35
N ARG A 482 -20.34 10.88 -26.40
CA ARG A 482 -19.30 11.56 -27.21
C ARG A 482 -19.46 11.33 -28.71
N LEU A 483 -19.95 10.18 -29.13
CA LEU A 483 -20.26 9.90 -30.54
C LEU A 483 -21.53 10.62 -31.04
N LEU A 484 -22.34 11.17 -30.13
CA LEU A 484 -23.58 11.89 -30.43
C LEU A 484 -23.44 13.43 -30.48
N THR A 485 -22.25 14.00 -30.27
CA THR A 485 -22.04 15.44 -30.48
C THR A 485 -21.96 15.75 -31.98
N PRO A 486 -22.86 16.58 -32.55
CA PRO A 486 -22.82 16.90 -33.97
C PRO A 486 -21.56 17.71 -34.32
N SER A 487 -21.00 17.46 -35.50
CA SER A 487 -19.84 18.18 -36.03
C SER A 487 -20.11 19.69 -36.13
N PRO A 488 -19.10 20.56 -35.96
CA PRO A 488 -19.29 22.01 -36.09
C PRO A 488 -19.76 22.36 -37.51
N PRO A 489 -20.62 23.39 -37.66
CA PRO A 489 -21.16 23.77 -38.96
C PRO A 489 -20.06 24.28 -39.90
N ARG A 490 -20.19 23.97 -41.19
CA ARG A 490 -19.29 24.50 -42.23
C ARG A 490 -19.49 26.02 -42.35
N PRO A 491 -18.43 26.80 -42.67
CA PRO A 491 -18.55 28.25 -42.78
C PRO A 491 -19.38 28.65 -44.00
N ASP A 492 -20.39 29.48 -43.78
CA ASP A 492 -21.26 29.99 -44.85
C ASP A 492 -20.60 31.16 -45.61
N ARG A 493 -21.00 31.36 -46.87
CA ARG A 493 -20.41 32.33 -47.79
C ARG A 493 -21.31 33.57 -47.96
N ARG A 494 -20.69 34.76 -47.89
CA ARG A 494 -21.23 36.11 -48.17
C ARG A 494 -22.01 36.71 -46.97
N ARG A 495 -22.04 38.04 -46.73
CA ARG A 495 -21.69 39.21 -47.58
C ARG A 495 -20.73 40.19 -46.90
N LYS A 496 -20.10 41.05 -47.71
CA LYS A 496 -19.28 42.21 -47.31
C LYS A 496 -20.11 43.32 -46.66
N PHE A 497 -19.48 44.16 -45.85
CA PHE A 497 -19.39 45.61 -46.10
C PHE A 497 -18.06 46.16 -45.55
N ASP A 498 -17.50 47.16 -46.22
CA ASP A 498 -16.14 47.67 -45.99
C ASP A 498 -16.07 48.72 -44.86
N ASN A 499 -14.90 48.83 -44.21
CA ASN A 499 -14.26 50.13 -44.06
C ASN A 499 -12.77 50.06 -43.65
N GLN A 500 -11.93 50.43 -44.62
CA GLN A 500 -10.69 51.23 -44.55
C GLN A 500 -9.52 50.82 -43.63
N ALA A 501 -8.31 51.07 -44.14
CA ALA A 501 -7.04 50.54 -43.63
C ALA A 501 -6.19 51.59 -42.90
N SER A 502 -5.23 51.13 -42.11
CA SER A 502 -3.90 51.76 -41.97
C SER A 502 -2.84 50.72 -41.52
N PRO A 503 -1.57 50.84 -41.97
CA PRO A 503 -0.52 49.83 -41.77
C PRO A 503 0.27 50.03 -40.45
N PRO A 504 1.11 49.06 -40.03
CA PRO A 504 1.82 49.11 -38.74
C PRO A 504 3.13 49.93 -38.79
N PRO A 505 3.55 50.56 -37.68
CA PRO A 505 4.88 51.15 -37.56
C PRO A 505 5.99 50.12 -37.24
N PRO A 506 7.27 50.43 -37.51
CA PRO A 506 8.38 49.45 -37.53
C PRO A 506 9.17 49.37 -36.20
N PRO A 507 10.14 48.44 -36.06
CA PRO A 507 10.99 48.36 -34.87
C PRO A 507 12.06 49.46 -34.86
N LEU A 508 12.47 49.89 -33.66
CA LEU A 508 13.57 50.83 -33.43
C LEU A 508 14.57 50.26 -32.44
N ALA A 509 15.85 50.51 -32.71
CA ALA A 509 16.97 50.01 -31.93
C ALA A 509 17.90 51.14 -31.49
N SER A 510 18.75 50.82 -30.50
CA SER A 510 20.03 51.45 -30.14
C SER A 510 20.09 52.55 -29.05
N SER A 511 20.83 52.18 -28.00
CA SER A 511 21.91 52.95 -27.34
C SER A 511 21.61 54.07 -26.32
N GLY A 512 22.28 53.95 -25.16
CA GLY A 512 22.38 54.98 -24.11
C GLY A 512 23.00 54.43 -22.80
N LYS A 513 24.31 54.62 -22.59
CA LYS A 513 25.01 54.41 -21.29
C LYS A 513 24.78 55.67 -20.40
N ALA A 514 24.92 55.75 -19.08
CA ALA A 514 25.22 54.85 -17.93
C ALA A 514 24.45 55.44 -16.69
N SER A 515 24.58 55.05 -15.42
CA SER A 515 25.40 54.06 -14.67
C SER A 515 24.49 53.40 -13.58
N GLY A 516 24.88 52.86 -12.41
CA GLY A 516 26.14 52.69 -11.67
C GLY A 516 25.82 52.06 -10.28
N TRP A 517 26.82 51.46 -9.62
CA TRP A 517 26.81 50.98 -8.21
C TRP A 517 25.92 49.77 -7.80
N SER A 518 26.51 48.58 -8.03
CA SER A 518 26.73 47.51 -7.05
C SER A 518 25.68 47.17 -5.97
N SER A 519 25.22 45.91 -5.98
CA SER A 519 25.35 44.99 -4.84
C SER A 519 25.18 43.52 -5.27
N PHE A 520 26.19 42.69 -5.01
CA PHE A 520 26.15 41.23 -5.22
C PHE A 520 26.11 40.53 -3.85
N THR A 521 25.17 39.62 -3.65
CA THR A 521 25.32 38.53 -2.68
C THR A 521 24.75 37.23 -3.25
N ALA A 522 25.65 36.31 -3.58
CA ALA A 522 25.33 34.92 -3.90
C ALA A 522 25.74 34.02 -2.71
N TRP A 523 25.04 32.91 -2.55
CA TRP A 523 25.04 32.10 -1.33
C TRP A 523 25.70 30.72 -1.56
N ALA A 524 26.77 30.39 -0.81
CA ALA A 524 27.28 29.02 -0.71
C ALA A 524 28.15 28.78 0.54
N LYS A 525 27.82 27.72 1.29
CA LYS A 525 28.67 26.75 2.06
C LYS A 525 30.01 27.27 2.65
N SER A 526 30.35 27.03 3.93
CA SER A 526 30.61 25.67 4.44
C SER A 526 30.89 25.55 5.96
N LYS A 527 30.53 24.39 6.52
CA LYS A 527 31.14 23.58 7.61
C LYS A 527 32.36 24.07 8.45
N LEU A 528 32.27 23.67 9.74
CA LEU A 528 33.26 22.95 10.61
C LEU A 528 34.06 23.69 11.70
N THR A 529 34.31 22.94 12.80
CA THR A 529 35.07 23.25 14.04
C THR A 529 34.46 24.31 14.97
N GLY A 530 34.59 24.24 16.31
CA GLY A 530 35.17 23.23 17.20
C GLY A 530 35.69 23.85 18.52
N SER A 531 35.49 23.21 19.69
CA SER A 531 35.86 23.69 21.06
C SER A 531 35.19 25.00 21.54
N GLY A 532 35.09 25.37 22.82
CA GLY A 532 35.34 24.73 24.13
C GLY A 532 34.57 25.54 25.21
N ALA A 533 33.97 24.91 26.23
CA ALA A 533 34.51 24.70 27.58
C ALA A 533 34.14 25.81 28.62
N ALA A 534 33.60 25.36 29.78
CA ALA A 534 33.45 26.05 31.07
C ALA A 534 32.57 27.33 31.16
N ALA A 535 32.13 27.83 32.32
CA ALA A 535 31.57 27.21 33.55
C ALA A 535 31.17 28.36 34.51
N THR A 536 30.01 28.29 35.19
CA THR A 536 29.83 28.78 36.59
C THR A 536 28.42 28.48 37.14
N THR A 537 28.40 27.96 38.37
CA THR A 537 27.28 27.85 39.33
C THR A 537 27.42 29.00 40.38
N PRO A 538 26.69 29.14 41.54
CA PRO A 538 25.82 28.18 42.26
C PRO A 538 24.59 28.74 43.07
N ALA A 539 23.95 27.83 43.84
CA ALA A 539 23.12 27.98 45.07
C ALA A 539 21.70 28.62 44.97
N LEU A 540 20.55 28.13 45.51
CA LEU A 540 20.10 27.33 46.71
C LEU A 540 19.43 28.23 47.82
N PRO A 541 18.57 27.73 48.76
CA PRO A 541 17.23 27.14 48.58
C PRO A 541 16.11 27.79 49.49
N PRO A 542 15.21 27.07 50.23
CA PRO A 542 13.74 27.03 50.04
C PRO A 542 12.94 27.63 51.25
N PRO A 543 11.62 27.37 51.49
CA PRO A 543 11.10 26.07 51.96
C PRO A 543 9.66 25.71 51.45
N SER A 544 8.93 24.88 52.20
CA SER A 544 7.54 24.37 52.04
C SER A 544 6.79 24.46 53.40
N PRO A 545 5.44 24.36 53.52
CA PRO A 545 4.76 23.04 53.61
C PRO A 545 3.27 22.94 53.14
N SER A 546 2.78 21.70 53.13
CA SER A 546 1.39 21.15 53.01
C SER A 546 0.47 21.53 54.22
N PRO A 547 -0.86 21.21 54.29
CA PRO A 547 -1.53 19.97 53.80
C PRO A 547 -2.98 20.08 53.24
N SER A 548 -3.55 18.92 52.87
CA SER A 548 -4.96 18.65 52.51
C SER A 548 -5.85 18.41 53.75
N PRO A 549 -7.21 18.45 53.64
CA PRO A 549 -7.98 17.23 53.33
C PRO A 549 -9.31 17.42 52.56
N THR A 550 -9.94 16.29 52.17
CA THR A 550 -11.37 16.10 51.81
C THR A 550 -12.21 15.86 53.11
N PRO A 551 -13.57 15.62 53.16
CA PRO A 551 -14.52 15.18 52.11
C PRO A 551 -15.97 15.74 52.20
N GLN A 552 -16.92 15.03 51.56
CA GLN A 552 -18.38 14.89 51.83
C GLN A 552 -19.43 15.90 51.29
N ASP A 553 -20.25 15.35 50.37
CA ASP A 553 -21.71 15.18 50.41
C ASP A 553 -22.75 16.32 50.51
N ALA A 554 -23.78 16.11 49.67
CA ALA A 554 -25.20 16.45 49.84
C ALA A 554 -25.64 17.94 49.79
N GLY A 555 -26.93 18.12 49.48
CA GLY A 555 -27.66 19.37 49.76
C GLY A 555 -28.16 20.13 48.54
N SER A 556 -29.39 19.83 48.11
CA SER A 556 -30.21 20.75 47.33
C SER A 556 -30.48 22.05 48.10
N ASN A 557 -30.41 23.22 47.44
CA ASN A 557 -31.64 23.97 47.20
C ASN A 557 -31.56 25.09 46.15
N SER A 558 -32.74 25.56 45.76
CA SER A 558 -33.00 26.60 44.77
C SER A 558 -32.52 28.01 45.16
N ASN A 559 -32.11 28.81 44.18
CA ASN A 559 -32.87 30.03 43.89
C ASN A 559 -32.68 30.56 42.45
N ASN A 560 -33.74 31.19 41.92
CA ASN A 560 -33.80 31.73 40.57
C ASN A 560 -32.96 33.00 40.40
N ASN A 561 -32.34 33.17 39.22
CA ASN A 561 -32.60 34.38 38.45
C ASN A 561 -32.37 34.23 36.94
N ASN A 562 -33.10 35.04 36.16
CA ASN A 562 -33.41 34.80 34.75
C ASN A 562 -32.32 35.23 33.75
N ASN A 563 -32.10 34.45 32.68
CA ASN A 563 -32.46 34.91 31.31
C ASN A 563 -32.40 33.85 30.19
N LYS A 564 -33.49 33.77 29.41
CA LYS A 564 -33.60 33.41 27.97
C LYS A 564 -32.79 32.21 27.43
N LYS A 565 -33.38 30.99 27.48
CA LYS A 565 -33.08 29.88 26.56
C LYS A 565 -34.20 29.66 25.54
N ARG A 566 -33.88 29.70 24.24
CA ARG A 566 -34.78 29.32 23.13
C ARG A 566 -35.10 27.81 23.21
N ARG A 567 -36.39 27.44 23.27
CA ARG A 567 -36.86 26.06 23.08
C ARG A 567 -36.45 25.54 21.69
N ARG A 568 -35.74 24.41 21.62
CA ARG A 568 -35.73 23.53 20.43
C ARG A 568 -36.53 22.27 20.78
N ARG A 569 -37.63 22.04 20.05
CA ARG A 569 -38.37 20.77 20.07
C ARG A 569 -37.44 19.65 19.58
N GLY A 570 -37.49 18.48 20.22
CA GLY A 570 -36.77 17.30 19.74
C GLY A 570 -37.30 16.86 18.37
N LYS A 571 -36.40 16.40 17.50
CA LYS A 571 -36.77 15.62 16.31
C LYS A 571 -36.72 14.13 16.67
N PRO A 572 -37.62 13.28 16.13
CA PRO A 572 -37.51 11.83 16.29
C PRO A 572 -36.19 11.32 15.67
N GLN A 573 -35.62 10.25 16.23
CA GLN A 573 -34.61 9.49 15.50
C GLN A 573 -35.27 8.77 14.32
N PRO A 574 -34.67 8.78 13.12
CA PRO A 574 -35.15 7.96 12.02
C PRO A 574 -34.82 6.48 12.29
N SER A 575 -35.80 5.61 12.05
CA SER A 575 -35.56 4.17 11.90
C SER A 575 -34.66 3.90 10.68
N PRO A 576 -33.84 2.83 10.69
CA PRO A 576 -32.96 2.53 9.58
C PRO A 576 -33.78 2.07 8.36
N SER A 577 -33.65 2.78 7.23
CA SER A 577 -34.20 2.35 5.95
C SER A 577 -33.30 1.29 5.28
N PRO A 578 -33.88 0.31 4.57
CA PRO A 578 -33.12 -0.67 3.80
C PRO A 578 -32.68 -0.06 2.45
N GLN A 579 -31.56 0.66 2.46
CA GLN A 579 -30.89 1.16 1.25
C GLN A 579 -29.43 0.71 1.26
N GLY A 580 -28.95 0.18 0.14
CA GLY A 580 -27.64 -0.48 0.03
C GLY A 580 -26.46 0.42 0.42
N TRP A 581 -25.61 -0.06 1.33
CA TRP A 581 -24.56 0.73 1.96
C TRP A 581 -23.28 0.83 1.11
N TYR A 582 -23.33 1.56 0.00
CA TYR A 582 -22.10 2.06 -0.65
C TYR A 582 -21.47 3.15 0.22
N ASN A 583 -20.49 2.80 1.07
CA ASN A 583 -19.62 3.79 1.70
C ASN A 583 -18.42 4.07 0.79
N PRO A 584 -18.30 5.27 0.19
CA PRO A 584 -17.11 5.62 -0.55
C PRO A 584 -15.93 5.72 0.41
N LEU A 585 -14.79 5.13 0.04
CA LEU A 585 -13.51 5.44 0.67
C LEU A 585 -13.27 6.95 0.60
N CYS A 586 -12.64 7.51 1.64
CA CYS A 586 -12.26 8.92 1.60
C CYS A 586 -11.25 9.18 0.47
N SER A 587 -11.23 10.42 0.01
CA SER A 587 -10.40 10.93 -1.07
C SER A 587 -9.15 11.63 -0.51
N HIS A 588 -7.97 11.26 -1.00
CA HIS A 588 -6.73 11.99 -0.66
C HIS A 588 -6.54 13.29 -1.46
N SER A 589 -7.39 13.56 -2.46
CA SER A 589 -7.19 14.67 -3.39
C SER A 589 -7.75 15.98 -2.82
N VAL A 590 -6.93 17.04 -2.75
CA VAL A 590 -7.37 18.39 -2.33
C VAL A 590 -8.30 19.06 -3.34
N MET A 591 -8.33 18.54 -4.57
CA MET A 591 -9.21 18.99 -5.65
C MET A 591 -10.64 18.42 -5.54
N ASP A 592 -10.88 17.48 -4.62
CA ASP A 592 -12.19 16.85 -4.41
C ASP A 592 -13.18 17.72 -3.63
N ARG A 593 -13.62 18.82 -4.24
CA ARG A 593 -14.53 19.80 -3.60
C ARG A 593 -15.91 19.24 -3.18
N LYS A 594 -16.23 17.98 -3.52
CA LYS A 594 -17.51 17.32 -3.22
C LYS A 594 -17.37 16.07 -2.33
N GLY A 595 -16.16 15.51 -2.22
CA GLY A 595 -15.90 14.26 -1.50
C GLY A 595 -15.46 14.42 -0.04
N ILE A 596 -15.32 13.28 0.62
CA ILE A 596 -14.82 13.16 1.99
C ILE A 596 -13.29 13.18 1.94
N HIS A 597 -12.63 14.31 2.21
CA HIS A 597 -11.17 14.36 2.24
C HIS A 597 -10.59 13.57 3.43
N CYS A 598 -9.66 12.65 3.19
CA CYS A 598 -9.06 11.81 4.24
C CYS A 598 -8.35 12.63 5.34
N GLU A 599 -7.73 13.76 4.99
CA GLU A 599 -7.03 14.66 5.92
C GLU A 599 -7.96 15.25 7.01
N ARG A 600 -9.29 15.29 6.78
CA ARG A 600 -10.26 15.80 7.76
C ARG A 600 -10.64 14.77 8.83
N TYR A 601 -10.25 13.51 8.65
CA TYR A 601 -10.60 12.42 9.56
C TYR A 601 -9.35 11.79 10.19
N VAL A 602 -8.23 11.72 9.44
CA VAL A 602 -6.96 11.20 9.94
C VAL A 602 -6.12 12.30 10.61
N HIS A 603 -6.48 12.64 11.86
CA HIS A 603 -5.58 13.42 12.71
C HIS A 603 -4.35 12.58 13.11
N GLY A 604 -3.15 13.14 12.93
CA GLY A 604 -1.88 12.46 13.26
C GLY A 604 -1.16 11.79 12.07
N ALA A 605 -1.61 11.99 10.84
CA ALA A 605 -0.91 11.51 9.63
C ALA A 605 0.43 12.24 9.39
N SER A 606 1.47 11.90 10.16
CA SER A 606 2.82 12.39 9.91
C SER A 606 3.44 11.66 8.70
N LYS A 607 4.52 12.25 8.14
CA LYS A 607 4.93 12.12 6.73
C LYS A 607 5.40 10.72 6.27
N THR A 608 5.32 9.68 7.08
CA THR A 608 5.93 8.37 6.81
C THR A 608 4.97 7.19 6.86
N HIS A 609 4.04 7.13 7.83
CA HIS A 609 3.13 5.98 7.98
C HIS A 609 1.72 6.44 8.36
N LEU A 610 0.75 6.17 7.49
CA LEU A 610 -0.67 6.23 7.82
C LEU A 610 -1.06 5.00 8.65
N LEU A 611 -1.99 5.18 9.58
CA LEU A 611 -2.73 4.08 10.21
C LEU A 611 -3.46 3.26 9.13
N PRO A 612 -3.07 1.99 8.87
CA PRO A 612 -3.85 1.10 8.05
C PRO A 612 -5.20 0.84 8.72
N GLY A 613 -6.26 0.55 7.98
CA GLY A 613 -7.62 0.44 8.54
C GLY A 613 -8.19 1.76 9.11
N GLY A 614 -7.39 2.83 9.19
CA GLY A 614 -7.78 4.09 9.80
C GLY A 614 -8.87 4.83 9.04
N MET A 615 -8.87 4.82 7.71
CA MET A 615 -9.67 5.79 6.94
C MET A 615 -11.19 5.53 6.92
N MET A 616 -11.61 4.26 6.87
CA MET A 616 -13.02 3.86 7.05
C MET A 616 -13.49 4.00 8.51
N CYS A 617 -12.56 3.99 9.46
CA CYS A 617 -12.83 4.01 10.90
C CYS A 617 -12.58 5.37 11.58
N ALA A 618 -11.98 6.34 10.88
CA ALA A 618 -11.52 7.60 11.48
C ALA A 618 -12.70 8.45 11.95
N GLY A 619 -13.77 8.54 11.14
CA GLY A 619 -15.06 9.13 11.55
C GLY A 619 -15.80 8.39 12.69
N ARG A 620 -15.27 7.23 13.12
CA ARG A 620 -15.77 6.42 14.24
C ARG A 620 -14.75 6.35 15.40
N ALA A 621 -13.79 7.26 15.44
CA ALA A 621 -12.71 7.30 16.42
C ALA A 621 -11.99 5.94 16.58
N TYR A 622 -11.71 5.29 15.45
CA TYR A 622 -11.01 4.00 15.33
C TYR A 622 -11.70 2.80 16.01
N ASN A 623 -13.01 2.86 16.27
CA ASN A 623 -13.77 1.70 16.76
C ASN A 623 -14.18 0.79 15.60
N LEU A 624 -13.47 -0.34 15.42
CA LEU A 624 -13.72 -1.35 14.39
C LEU A 624 -15.20 -1.80 14.28
N ALA A 625 -15.90 -1.89 15.42
CA ALA A 625 -17.29 -2.36 15.44
C ALA A 625 -18.27 -1.43 14.71
N LEU A 626 -17.90 -0.15 14.51
CA LEU A 626 -18.74 0.88 13.91
C LEU A 626 -18.33 1.24 12.47
N CYS A 627 -17.28 0.60 11.94
CA CYS A 627 -16.76 0.91 10.62
C CYS A 627 -17.63 0.31 9.52
N PRO A 628 -17.78 0.98 8.37
CA PRO A 628 -18.42 0.38 7.20
C PRO A 628 -17.72 -0.90 6.80
N ARG A 629 -18.46 -2.01 6.81
CA ARG A 629 -18.00 -3.28 6.24
C ARG A 629 -18.31 -3.20 4.74
N ILE A 630 -17.29 -3.33 3.89
CA ILE A 630 -17.46 -3.28 2.42
C ILE A 630 -18.35 -4.45 1.95
N TRP A 631 -18.36 -5.54 2.72
CA TRP A 631 -19.14 -6.75 2.48
C TRP A 631 -19.78 -7.22 3.79
N LEU A 632 -21.11 -7.13 3.86
CA LEU A 632 -21.97 -7.76 4.88
C LEU A 632 -22.56 -9.05 4.30
#